data_AF-X0YX67-F1
#
_entry.id   AF-X0YX67-F1
#
_cell.length_a   1.000
_cell.length_b   1.000
_cell.length_c   1.000
_cell.angle_alpha   90.00
_cell.angle_beta   90.00
_cell.angle_gamma   90.00
#
_symmetry.space_group_name_H-M   'P 1'
#
loop_
_entity.id
_entity.type
_entity.pdbx_description
1 polymer ?
#
loop_
_entity_poly.entity_id
_entity_poly.type
_entity_poly.pdbx_seq_one_letter_code
_entity_poly.pdbx_strand_id
1 'polypeptide(L)'
;MGVINETNQQYYAGAQGFTVENALGQTDFTFTFDTNIVFGSFDPTAVDYALNNFKLYSSADGITYTEYVTSYTVTGNTIKLGVALAQNSVLVCQLKRLDGGDYGNRDAYGTATENNYGSYEYITLNNIVNNFIVAYVGAGKLIPSVKRTDLVFHAKRALQEFSYDTLKSIKSQELTIPPSLSVVTPQDYVNYVRMSWIDSAGVQRIIYPAKQKLSSRCVLGLEITVNNSIAYYFLTKCFNW
;
A
#
# COMPACT_ATOMS: atom_id res chain seq x y z
N MET A 1 0.29 20.78 -0.57
CA MET A 1 1.59 20.53 0.07
C MET A 1 1.33 20.55 1.56
N GLY A 2 1.05 19.36 2.12
CA GLY A 2 0.63 19.22 3.52
C GLY A 2 1.83 19.39 4.42
N VAL A 3 1.72 20.29 5.40
CA VAL A 3 2.68 20.38 6.50
C VAL A 3 2.59 19.06 7.26
N ILE A 4 3.72 18.39 7.47
CA ILE A 4 3.78 17.20 8.31
C ILE A 4 3.79 17.71 9.75
N ASN A 5 2.67 17.57 10.44
CA ASN A 5 2.49 18.02 11.82
C ASN A 5 2.81 16.92 12.87
N GLU A 6 2.94 15.67 12.43
CA GLU A 6 3.24 14.51 13.27
C GLU A 6 4.70 14.06 13.19
N THR A 7 5.21 13.47 14.26
CA THR A 7 6.49 12.75 14.26
C THR A 7 6.37 11.39 13.58
N ASN A 8 7.49 10.81 13.13
CA ASN A 8 7.52 9.48 12.52
C ASN A 8 6.89 8.40 13.42
N GLN A 9 7.09 8.48 14.74
CA GLN A 9 6.50 7.52 15.69
C GLN A 9 4.97 7.67 15.75
N GLN A 10 4.46 8.89 15.78
CA GLN A 10 3.01 9.13 15.76
C GLN A 10 2.39 8.63 14.45
N TYR A 11 3.04 8.88 13.32
CA TYR A 11 2.57 8.42 12.03
C TYR A 11 2.57 6.87 11.96
N TYR A 12 3.74 6.22 12.02
CA TYR A 12 3.88 4.77 11.78
C TYR A 12 3.47 3.87 12.95
N ALA A 13 3.64 4.34 14.18
CA ALA A 13 3.27 3.55 15.34
C ALA A 13 1.87 3.89 15.85
N GLY A 14 1.30 5.04 15.48
CA GLY A 14 0.06 5.54 16.08
C GLY A 14 0.23 5.81 17.57
N ALA A 15 1.45 6.11 18.02
CA ALA A 15 1.78 6.18 19.43
C ALA A 15 2.45 7.49 19.81
N GLN A 16 2.11 8.01 20.98
CA GLN A 16 2.79 9.15 21.59
C GLN A 16 2.86 8.94 23.11
N GLY A 17 4.05 9.16 23.66
CA GLY A 17 4.32 9.03 25.08
C GLY A 17 4.75 10.34 25.72
N PHE A 18 4.47 10.47 27.01
CA PHE A 18 4.92 11.56 27.88
C PHE A 18 5.54 11.00 29.14
N THR A 19 6.68 11.55 29.54
CA THR A 19 7.28 11.34 30.87
C THR A 19 6.80 12.45 31.80
N VAL A 20 6.32 12.08 32.99
CA VAL A 20 5.86 13.07 33.98
C VAL A 20 7.06 13.71 34.66
N GLU A 21 7.33 14.97 34.34
CA GLU A 21 8.44 15.74 34.94
C GLU A 21 8.06 16.41 36.25
N ASN A 22 6.77 16.70 36.47
CA ASN A 22 6.28 17.41 37.65
C ASN A 22 6.40 16.56 38.92
N ALA A 23 7.05 17.08 39.95
CA ALA A 23 7.20 16.44 41.26
C ALA A 23 5.86 16.17 41.97
N LEU A 24 4.82 16.95 41.68
CA LEU A 24 3.46 16.75 42.21
C LEU A 24 2.62 15.80 41.35
N GLY A 25 3.17 15.30 40.25
CA GLY A 25 2.46 14.52 39.25
C GLY A 25 1.74 15.38 38.20
N GLN A 26 1.16 14.71 37.19
CA GLN A 26 0.47 15.34 36.08
C GLN A 26 -0.84 14.62 35.75
N THR A 27 -1.90 15.38 35.47
CA THR A 27 -3.23 14.86 35.13
C THR A 27 -3.59 15.05 33.67
N ASP A 28 -3.09 16.12 33.04
CA ASP A 28 -3.51 16.54 31.71
C ASP A 28 -2.42 16.24 30.68
N PHE A 29 -2.77 15.47 29.65
CA PHE A 29 -1.86 15.07 28.57
C PHE A 29 -2.50 15.41 27.23
N THR A 30 -1.86 16.28 26.45
CA THR A 30 -2.38 16.72 25.15
C THR A 30 -1.61 16.03 24.04
N PHE A 31 -2.30 15.16 23.30
CA PHE A 31 -1.76 14.44 22.17
C PHE A 31 -1.87 15.27 20.90
N THR A 32 -0.91 15.11 19.98
CA THR A 32 -0.83 15.88 18.74
C THR A 32 -1.02 15.00 17.51
N PHE A 33 -1.84 13.94 17.62
CA PHE A 33 -2.24 13.13 16.47
C PHE A 33 -3.09 13.97 15.49
N ASP A 34 -2.91 13.74 14.20
CA ASP A 34 -3.74 14.26 13.11
C ASP A 34 -5.11 13.57 13.11
N THR A 35 -5.17 12.31 13.57
CA THR A 35 -6.44 11.62 13.86
C THR A 35 -6.95 11.98 15.26
N ASN A 36 -8.18 12.49 15.33
CA ASN A 36 -8.82 12.83 16.59
C ASN A 36 -9.03 11.59 17.48
N ILE A 37 -8.81 11.76 18.79
CA ILE A 37 -9.07 10.73 19.79
C ILE A 37 -10.59 10.58 19.99
N VAL A 38 -11.10 9.36 19.84
CA VAL A 38 -12.51 9.01 20.04
C VAL A 38 -12.61 8.21 21.34
N PHE A 39 -13.37 8.74 22.28
CA PHE A 39 -13.58 8.17 23.60
C PHE A 39 -15.05 7.79 23.81
N GLY A 40 -15.27 6.53 24.19
CA GLY A 40 -16.55 5.98 24.65
C GLY A 40 -16.54 5.69 26.15
N SER A 41 -15.60 4.88 26.65
CA SER A 41 -15.49 4.55 28.08
C SER A 41 -14.05 4.19 28.48
N PHE A 42 -13.67 4.43 29.74
CA PHE A 42 -12.40 3.97 30.30
C PHE A 42 -12.45 2.53 30.84
N ASP A 43 -13.64 2.00 31.11
CA ASP A 43 -13.86 0.69 31.73
C ASP A 43 -13.98 -0.41 30.65
N PRO A 44 -13.05 -1.39 30.60
CA PRO A 44 -13.08 -2.48 29.60
C PRO A 44 -14.35 -3.35 29.64
N THR A 45 -15.09 -3.34 30.75
CA THR A 45 -16.33 -4.09 30.90
C THR A 45 -17.55 -3.36 30.34
N ALA A 46 -17.44 -2.06 30.06
CA ALA A 46 -18.50 -1.27 29.47
C ALA A 46 -18.61 -1.51 27.97
N VAL A 47 -19.83 -1.53 27.43
CA VAL A 47 -20.09 -1.73 25.99
C VAL A 47 -19.42 -0.65 25.14
N ASP A 48 -19.46 0.59 25.61
CA ASP A 48 -18.92 1.75 24.88
C ASP A 48 -17.38 1.75 24.81
N TYR A 49 -16.69 0.91 25.59
CA TYR A 49 -15.23 0.78 25.52
C TYR A 49 -14.76 0.27 24.15
N ALA A 50 -15.58 -0.57 23.50
CA ALA A 50 -15.29 -1.05 22.15
C ALA A 50 -15.22 0.09 21.12
N LEU A 51 -15.92 1.21 21.37
CA LEU A 51 -15.98 2.38 20.49
C LEU A 51 -14.73 3.26 20.57
N ASN A 52 -13.86 3.06 21.56
CA ASN A 52 -12.59 3.78 21.64
C ASN A 52 -11.73 3.50 20.40
N ASN A 53 -11.11 4.52 19.82
CA ASN A 53 -10.14 4.33 18.74
C ASN A 53 -8.69 4.19 19.22
N PHE A 54 -8.48 4.18 20.54
CA PHE A 54 -7.17 4.15 21.19
C PHE A 54 -7.21 3.28 22.46
N LYS A 55 -6.02 2.99 22.99
CA LYS A 55 -5.79 2.46 24.32
C LYS A 55 -4.74 3.30 25.04
N LEU A 56 -4.88 3.42 26.35
CA LEU A 56 -3.96 4.17 27.18
C LEU A 56 -3.13 3.20 28.03
N TYR A 57 -1.82 3.41 28.07
CA TYR A 57 -0.90 2.61 28.86
C TYR A 57 -0.10 3.50 29.80
N SER A 58 0.13 3.01 31.01
CA SER A 58 1.00 3.65 32.00
C SER A 58 2.15 2.72 32.38
N SER A 59 3.32 3.30 32.68
CA SER A 59 4.47 2.57 33.18
C SER A 59 5.15 3.38 34.29
N ALA A 60 5.48 2.75 35.42
CA ALA A 60 6.28 3.40 36.46
C ALA A 60 7.77 3.46 36.10
N ASP A 61 8.24 2.46 35.34
CA ASP A 61 9.68 2.26 35.03
C ASP A 61 10.03 2.64 33.59
N GLY A 62 9.04 2.90 32.73
CA GLY A 62 9.21 3.14 31.30
C GLY A 62 9.51 1.89 30.46
N ILE A 63 9.53 0.71 31.08
CA ILE A 63 9.84 -0.58 30.43
C ILE A 63 8.59 -1.46 30.31
N THR A 64 7.89 -1.68 31.42
CA THR A 64 6.68 -2.51 31.45
C THR A 64 5.44 -1.63 31.43
N TYR A 65 4.64 -1.76 30.38
CA TYR A 65 3.43 -0.96 30.19
C TYR A 65 2.19 -1.76 30.56
N THR A 66 1.32 -1.19 31.38
CA THR A 66 0.03 -1.76 31.75
C THR A 66 -1.10 -0.86 31.26
N GLU A 67 -2.25 -1.46 30.91
CA GLU A 67 -3.40 -0.68 30.46
C GLU A 67 -3.94 0.19 31.61
N TYR A 68 -4.17 1.46 31.31
CA TYR A 68 -4.73 2.42 32.26
C TYR A 68 -6.26 2.39 32.20
N VAL A 69 -6.86 1.72 33.19
CA VAL A 69 -8.31 1.48 33.29
C VAL A 69 -8.99 2.29 34.41
N THR A 70 -8.25 3.19 35.06
CA THR A 70 -8.83 4.12 36.04
C THR A 70 -9.51 5.29 35.34
N SER A 71 -10.47 5.95 36.00
CA SER A 71 -11.30 6.99 35.38
C SER A 71 -10.46 8.11 34.76
N TYR A 72 -10.71 8.42 33.49
CA TYR A 72 -10.20 9.59 32.78
C TYR A 72 -11.28 10.14 31.84
N THR A 73 -11.08 11.37 31.38
CA THR A 73 -11.97 12.03 30.42
C THR A 73 -11.17 12.54 29.24
N VAL A 74 -11.81 12.68 28.09
CA VAL A 74 -11.16 13.16 26.86
C VAL A 74 -11.91 14.38 26.34
N THR A 75 -11.17 15.45 26.04
CA THR A 75 -11.70 16.67 25.42
C THR A 75 -10.80 17.01 24.23
N GLY A 76 -11.31 16.80 23.01
CA GLY A 76 -10.48 16.84 21.80
C GLY A 76 -9.38 15.78 21.88
N ASN A 77 -8.12 16.19 21.75
CA ASN A 77 -6.95 15.31 21.89
C ASN A 77 -6.28 15.42 23.28
N THR A 78 -6.92 16.07 24.25
CA THR A 78 -6.43 16.14 25.63
C THR A 78 -7.11 15.11 26.50
N ILE A 79 -6.32 14.22 27.10
CA ILE A 79 -6.77 13.25 28.10
C ILE A 79 -6.50 13.82 29.49
N LYS A 80 -7.52 13.84 30.34
CA LYS A 80 -7.43 14.23 31.75
C LYS A 80 -7.68 13.05 32.65
N LEU A 81 -6.66 12.65 33.41
CA LEU A 81 -6.73 11.57 34.38
C LEU A 81 -7.47 12.03 35.65
N GLY A 82 -8.28 11.15 36.25
CA GLY A 82 -8.96 11.43 37.52
C GLY A 82 -8.01 11.46 38.72
N VAL A 83 -6.84 10.83 38.60
CA VAL A 83 -5.76 10.83 39.60
C VAL A 83 -4.46 11.21 38.92
N ALA A 84 -3.68 12.10 39.54
CA ALA A 84 -2.39 12.53 39.02
C ALA A 84 -1.43 11.35 38.92
N LEU A 85 -0.80 11.20 37.76
CA LEU A 85 0.25 10.21 37.55
C LEU A 85 1.52 10.71 38.24
N ALA A 86 2.21 9.85 39.00
CA ALA A 86 3.38 10.24 39.78
C ALA A 86 4.58 10.66 38.91
N GLN A 87 5.52 11.42 39.48
CA GLN A 87 6.75 11.82 38.79
C GLN A 87 7.52 10.60 38.25
N ASN A 88 8.18 10.77 37.10
CA ASN A 88 8.95 9.75 36.37
C ASN A 88 8.12 8.60 35.79
N SER A 89 6.81 8.57 36.02
CA SER A 89 5.93 7.64 35.31
C SER A 89 5.77 8.07 33.86
N VAL A 90 5.58 7.10 32.97
CA VAL A 90 5.37 7.29 31.54
C VAL A 90 3.92 6.98 31.20
N LEU A 91 3.26 7.90 30.50
CA LEU A 91 1.94 7.67 29.92
C LEU A 91 2.07 7.60 28.41
N VAL A 92 1.51 6.56 27.79
CA VAL A 92 1.51 6.39 26.34
C VAL A 92 0.07 6.22 25.86
N CYS A 93 -0.31 7.00 24.86
CA CYS A 93 -1.52 6.74 24.09
C CYS A 93 -1.13 6.00 22.81
N GLN A 94 -1.78 4.87 22.58
CA GLN A 94 -1.64 4.03 21.41
C GLN A 94 -2.97 4.00 20.66
N LEU A 95 -3.01 4.54 19.46
CA LEU A 95 -4.12 4.34 18.53
C LEU A 95 -4.23 2.86 18.16
N LYS A 96 -5.46 2.39 17.96
CA LYS A 96 -5.71 1.00 17.60
C LYS A 96 -5.17 0.71 16.18
N ARG A 97 -4.44 -0.40 16.05
CA ARG A 97 -3.72 -0.82 14.83
C ARG A 97 -4.02 -2.29 14.52
N LEU A 98 -3.85 -2.74 13.27
CA LEU A 98 -4.22 -4.10 12.85
C LEU A 98 -3.45 -5.20 13.60
N ASP A 99 -2.22 -4.92 13.98
CA ASP A 99 -1.31 -5.84 14.67
C ASP A 99 -1.44 -5.79 16.20
N GLY A 100 -2.30 -4.91 16.74
CA GLY A 100 -2.51 -4.76 18.18
C GLY A 100 -1.56 -3.77 18.88
N GLY A 101 -0.68 -3.11 18.15
CA GLY A 101 0.25 -2.09 18.68
C GLY A 101 1.45 -2.67 19.44
N ASP A 102 2.32 -1.78 19.95
CA ASP A 102 3.62 -2.16 20.51
C ASP A 102 3.66 -2.22 22.05
N TYR A 103 2.61 -1.73 22.73
CA TYR A 103 2.56 -1.56 24.18
C TYR A 103 1.65 -2.59 24.88
N GLY A 104 1.95 -2.84 26.16
CA GLY A 104 1.22 -3.78 27.00
C GLY A 104 1.13 -5.18 26.39
N ASN A 105 -0.08 -5.73 26.34
CA ASN A 105 -0.36 -7.06 25.80
C ASN A 105 -0.50 -7.08 24.27
N ARG A 106 -0.25 -5.95 23.58
CA ARG A 106 -0.40 -5.81 22.11
C ARG A 106 -1.81 -6.17 21.64
N ASP A 107 -2.79 -5.63 22.34
CA ASP A 107 -4.21 -5.92 22.16
C ASP A 107 -5.02 -4.69 21.74
N ALA A 108 -4.35 -3.63 21.28
CA ALA A 108 -4.97 -2.44 20.72
C ALA A 108 -5.39 -2.69 19.26
N TYR A 109 -6.22 -3.71 19.03
CA TYR A 109 -6.68 -4.07 17.68
C TYR A 109 -7.67 -3.05 17.11
N GLY A 110 -7.42 -2.59 15.88
CA GLY A 110 -8.32 -1.74 15.11
C GLY A 110 -7.65 -1.20 13.86
N THR A 111 -8.17 -0.09 13.31
CA THR A 111 -7.70 0.48 12.03
C THR A 111 -7.39 1.98 12.12
N ALA A 112 -7.34 2.54 13.33
CA ALA A 112 -7.24 3.98 13.54
C ALA A 112 -5.90 4.53 13.05
N THR A 113 -4.80 3.84 13.33
CA THR A 113 -3.45 4.22 12.84
C THR A 113 -3.37 4.12 11.32
N GLU A 114 -3.92 3.06 10.72
CA GLU A 114 -3.88 2.85 9.27
C GLU A 114 -4.72 3.88 8.52
N ASN A 115 -5.85 4.29 9.09
CA ASN A 115 -6.67 5.35 8.53
C ASN A 115 -5.98 6.73 8.58
N ASN A 116 -5.00 6.92 9.48
CA ASN A 116 -4.18 8.13 9.58
C ASN A 116 -3.08 8.20 8.50
N TYR A 117 -2.71 7.07 7.89
CA TYR A 117 -1.79 7.06 6.75
C TYR A 117 -2.46 7.71 5.54
N GLY A 118 -2.34 9.04 5.45
CA GLY A 118 -2.90 9.88 4.42
C GLY A 118 -3.06 9.16 3.07
N SER A 119 -4.30 8.76 2.81
CA SER A 119 -4.87 8.44 1.51
C SER A 119 -4.17 7.36 0.66
N TYR A 120 -4.22 6.09 1.07
CA TYR A 120 -4.74 5.07 0.12
C TYR A 120 -6.26 5.19 0.05
N GLU A 121 -6.75 6.39 -0.21
CA GLU A 121 -8.17 6.60 -0.44
C GLU A 121 -8.47 6.11 -1.85
N TYR A 122 -9.19 5.01 -1.91
CA TYR A 122 -9.81 4.57 -3.15
C TYR A 122 -10.88 5.59 -3.52
N ILE A 123 -10.52 6.57 -4.34
CA ILE A 123 -11.50 7.42 -4.99
C ILE A 123 -12.17 6.63 -6.11
N THR A 124 -13.50 6.55 -6.08
CA THR A 124 -14.22 5.88 -7.17
C THR A 124 -14.07 6.68 -8.47
N LEU A 125 -13.98 5.99 -9.61
CA LEU A 125 -13.94 6.64 -10.94
C LEU A 125 -15.11 7.62 -11.12
N ASN A 126 -16.27 7.30 -10.55
CA ASN A 126 -17.45 8.16 -10.56
C ASN A 126 -17.18 9.50 -9.87
N ASN A 127 -16.53 9.48 -8.70
CA ASN A 127 -16.18 10.69 -7.96
C ASN A 127 -15.17 11.55 -8.76
N ILE A 128 -14.14 10.92 -9.36
CA ILE A 128 -13.20 11.62 -10.27
C ILE A 128 -13.95 12.30 -11.43
N VAL A 129 -14.84 11.57 -12.11
CA VAL A 129 -15.59 12.09 -13.26
C VAL A 129 -16.50 13.26 -12.85
N ASN A 130 -17.17 13.16 -11.71
CA ASN A 130 -18.04 14.24 -11.23
C ASN A 130 -17.24 15.50 -10.88
N ASN A 131 -16.10 15.35 -10.19
CA ASN A 131 -15.21 16.47 -9.91
C ASN A 131 -14.66 17.11 -11.18
N PHE A 132 -14.31 16.31 -12.19
CA PHE A 132 -13.87 16.82 -13.49
C PHE A 132 -14.96 17.65 -14.18
N ILE A 133 -16.21 17.16 -14.20
CA ILE A 133 -17.35 17.89 -14.78
C ILE A 133 -17.56 19.21 -14.04
N VAL A 134 -17.53 19.20 -12.70
CA VAL A 134 -17.71 20.40 -11.88
C VAL A 134 -16.56 21.39 -12.08
N ALA A 135 -15.32 20.95 -12.26
CA ALA A 135 -14.18 21.85 -12.40
C ALA A 135 -14.05 22.43 -13.82
N TYR A 136 -14.21 21.61 -14.86
CA TYR A 136 -13.76 21.95 -16.22
C TYR A 136 -14.86 22.02 -17.26
N VAL A 137 -16.08 21.54 -16.96
CA VAL A 137 -17.20 21.51 -17.92
C VAL A 137 -18.25 22.55 -17.52
N GLY A 138 -18.67 23.36 -18.49
CA GLY A 138 -19.74 24.33 -18.33
C GLY A 138 -19.51 25.64 -19.09
N ALA A 139 -20.52 26.51 -19.08
CA ALA A 139 -20.44 27.82 -19.73
C ALA A 139 -19.30 28.65 -19.13
N GLY A 140 -18.41 29.16 -19.99
CA GLY A 140 -17.24 29.96 -19.59
C GLY A 140 -16.03 29.14 -19.10
N LYS A 141 -16.05 27.81 -19.19
CA LYS A 141 -14.91 26.94 -18.87
C LYS A 141 -14.24 26.41 -20.14
N LEU A 142 -13.11 25.71 -19.95
CA LEU A 142 -12.32 25.11 -21.04
C LEU A 142 -13.16 24.20 -21.95
N ILE A 143 -14.07 23.41 -21.35
CA ILE A 143 -14.96 22.52 -22.10
C ILE A 143 -16.38 23.07 -22.00
N PRO A 144 -16.97 23.56 -23.10
CA PRO A 144 -18.30 24.18 -23.07
C PRO A 144 -19.42 23.17 -22.76
N SER A 145 -19.34 21.95 -23.31
CA SER A 145 -20.27 20.86 -23.03
C SER A 145 -19.66 19.51 -23.43
N VAL A 146 -19.95 18.44 -22.68
CA VAL A 146 -19.55 17.06 -22.98
C VAL A 146 -20.55 16.08 -22.36
N LYS A 147 -20.76 14.93 -23.00
CA LYS A 147 -21.61 13.87 -22.45
C LYS A 147 -20.85 13.10 -21.38
N ARG A 148 -21.53 12.78 -20.27
CA ARG A 148 -20.95 12.01 -19.16
C ARG A 148 -20.48 10.61 -19.59
N THR A 149 -21.20 9.98 -20.53
CA THR A 149 -20.84 8.67 -21.08
C THR A 149 -19.44 8.67 -21.71
N ASP A 150 -19.11 9.74 -22.42
CA ASP A 150 -17.87 9.84 -23.19
C ASP A 150 -16.69 10.06 -22.24
N LEU A 151 -16.88 10.88 -21.20
CA LEU A 151 -15.89 11.06 -20.13
C LEU A 151 -15.60 9.75 -19.39
N VAL A 152 -16.64 8.99 -19.01
CA VAL A 152 -16.46 7.69 -18.34
C VAL A 152 -15.73 6.70 -19.24
N PHE A 153 -16.05 6.68 -20.54
CA PHE A 153 -15.37 5.83 -21.51
C PHE A 153 -13.88 6.15 -21.58
N HIS A 154 -13.51 7.43 -21.74
CA HIS A 154 -12.11 7.84 -21.79
C HIS A 154 -11.38 7.60 -20.47
N ALA A 155 -12.01 7.83 -19.33
CA ALA A 155 -11.41 7.56 -18.02
C ALA A 155 -11.11 6.06 -17.83
N LYS A 156 -12.05 5.18 -18.21
CA LYS A 156 -11.84 3.73 -18.18
C LYS A 156 -10.72 3.30 -19.13
N ARG A 157 -10.71 3.84 -20.35
CA ARG A 157 -9.67 3.53 -21.34
C ARG A 157 -8.29 4.00 -20.86
N ALA A 158 -8.18 5.19 -20.29
CA ALA A 158 -6.92 5.72 -19.76
C ALA A 158 -6.34 4.81 -18.66
N LEU A 159 -7.17 4.32 -17.75
CA LEU A 159 -6.73 3.37 -16.72
C LEU A 159 -6.28 2.03 -17.31
N GLN A 160 -6.97 1.54 -18.34
CA GLN A 160 -6.58 0.32 -19.04
C GLN A 160 -5.21 0.49 -19.72
N GLU A 161 -5.03 1.54 -20.51
CA GLU A 161 -3.76 1.82 -21.21
C GLU A 161 -2.61 2.08 -20.23
N PHE A 162 -2.88 2.78 -19.12
CA PHE A 162 -1.90 2.98 -18.05
C PHE A 162 -1.46 1.66 -17.41
N SER A 163 -2.39 0.73 -17.19
CA SER A 163 -2.10 -0.61 -16.66
C SER A 163 -1.22 -1.41 -17.63
N TYR A 164 -1.51 -1.36 -18.93
CA TYR A 164 -0.72 -2.04 -19.95
C TYR A 164 0.72 -1.50 -20.07
N ASP A 165 0.92 -0.19 -19.90
CA ASP A 165 2.24 0.44 -20.06
C ASP A 165 3.11 0.32 -18.78
N THR A 166 2.50 0.42 -17.60
CA THR A 166 3.23 0.40 -16.33
C THR A 166 3.50 -1.01 -15.79
N LEU A 167 2.65 -2.00 -16.10
CA LEU A 167 2.80 -3.37 -15.62
C LEU A 167 3.06 -4.35 -16.77
N LYS A 168 4.23 -4.24 -17.40
CA LYS A 168 4.71 -5.26 -18.35
C LYS A 168 4.89 -6.59 -17.64
N SER A 169 3.95 -7.52 -17.82
CA SER A 169 4.06 -8.87 -17.28
C SER A 169 5.02 -9.72 -18.12
N ILE A 170 6.26 -9.86 -17.64
CA ILE A 170 7.24 -10.79 -18.23
C ILE A 170 7.02 -12.16 -17.59
N LYS A 171 6.68 -13.15 -18.41
CA LYS A 171 6.57 -14.56 -17.97
C LYS A 171 7.74 -15.36 -18.52
N SER A 172 8.33 -16.19 -17.67
CA SER A 172 9.38 -17.13 -18.05
C SER A 172 8.75 -18.48 -18.34
N GLN A 173 9.11 -19.09 -19.47
CA GLN A 173 8.74 -20.46 -19.79
C GLN A 173 10.00 -21.25 -20.19
N GLU A 174 10.11 -22.46 -19.65
CA GLU A 174 11.12 -23.44 -20.02
C GLU A 174 10.55 -24.38 -21.07
N LEU A 175 11.30 -24.61 -22.14
CA LEU A 175 10.89 -25.55 -23.18
C LEU A 175 12.06 -26.36 -23.72
N THR A 176 11.81 -27.66 -23.89
CA THR A 176 12.72 -28.58 -24.57
C THR A 176 12.52 -28.47 -26.08
N ILE A 177 13.58 -28.12 -26.81
CA ILE A 177 13.54 -28.01 -28.27
C ILE A 177 13.47 -29.44 -28.87
N PRO A 178 12.45 -29.77 -29.67
CA PRO A 178 12.39 -31.06 -30.36
C PRO A 178 13.44 -31.12 -31.50
N PRO A 179 13.79 -32.32 -32.01
CA PRO A 179 14.74 -32.47 -33.11
C PRO A 179 14.38 -31.71 -34.39
N SER A 180 13.12 -31.28 -34.53
CA SER A 180 12.62 -30.41 -35.60
C SER A 180 13.03 -28.93 -35.46
N LEU A 181 13.79 -28.56 -34.43
CA LEU A 181 14.35 -27.22 -34.15
C LEU A 181 13.33 -26.07 -34.23
N SER A 182 12.05 -26.39 -34.02
CA SER A 182 10.94 -25.46 -34.15
C SER A 182 10.01 -25.59 -32.95
N VAL A 183 9.61 -24.44 -32.44
CA VAL A 183 8.74 -24.29 -31.28
C VAL A 183 7.71 -23.24 -31.63
N VAL A 184 6.43 -23.58 -31.50
CA VAL A 184 5.35 -22.63 -31.68
C VAL A 184 5.17 -21.85 -30.37
N THR A 185 5.26 -20.52 -30.44
CA THR A 185 4.91 -19.66 -29.30
C THR A 185 3.40 -19.71 -29.07
N PRO A 186 2.92 -19.79 -27.80
CA PRO A 186 1.49 -19.83 -27.54
C PRO A 186 0.79 -18.55 -28.03
N GLN A 187 -0.47 -18.68 -28.44
CA GLN A 187 -1.24 -17.61 -29.10
C GLN A 187 -1.38 -16.32 -28.27
N ASP A 188 -1.26 -16.40 -26.94
CA ASP A 188 -1.39 -15.26 -26.01
C ASP A 188 -0.14 -14.37 -25.92
N TYR A 189 0.94 -14.71 -26.63
CA TYR A 189 2.22 -14.01 -26.57
C TYR A 189 2.47 -13.21 -27.85
N VAL A 190 2.75 -11.91 -27.68
CA VAL A 190 2.94 -10.98 -28.82
C VAL A 190 4.42 -10.76 -29.13
N ASN A 191 5.30 -10.91 -28.13
CA ASN A 191 6.74 -10.68 -28.31
C ASN A 191 7.59 -11.48 -27.30
N TYR A 192 8.85 -11.76 -27.67
CA TYR A 192 9.87 -12.28 -26.76
C TYR A 192 10.79 -11.16 -26.28
N VAL A 193 11.21 -11.21 -25.01
CA VAL A 193 12.09 -10.23 -24.37
C VAL A 193 13.54 -10.73 -24.39
N ARG A 194 13.73 -12.00 -24.06
CA ARG A 194 15.05 -12.64 -23.95
C ARG A 194 14.91 -14.12 -24.22
N MET A 195 15.87 -14.67 -24.95
CA MET A 195 16.03 -16.09 -25.11
C MET A 195 17.39 -16.53 -24.59
N SER A 196 17.45 -17.69 -23.98
CA SER A 196 18.68 -18.25 -23.42
C SER A 196 18.66 -19.76 -23.45
N TRP A 197 19.81 -20.40 -23.44
CA TRP A 197 19.93 -21.85 -23.32
C TRP A 197 20.80 -22.20 -22.12
N ILE A 198 20.62 -23.40 -21.56
CA ILE A 198 21.49 -23.92 -20.51
C ILE A 198 22.55 -24.84 -21.13
N ASP A 199 23.82 -24.55 -20.86
CA ASP A 199 24.92 -25.43 -21.24
C ASP A 199 24.94 -26.72 -20.40
N SER A 200 25.63 -27.74 -20.90
CA SER A 200 26.01 -28.96 -20.19
C SER A 200 26.56 -28.74 -18.77
N ALA A 201 27.14 -27.57 -18.49
CA ALA A 201 27.63 -27.15 -17.18
C ALA A 201 26.57 -26.46 -16.28
N GLY A 202 25.30 -26.40 -16.69
CA GLY A 202 24.21 -25.75 -15.95
C GLY A 202 24.17 -24.22 -16.05
N VAL A 203 25.01 -23.61 -16.91
CA VAL A 203 25.13 -22.16 -17.03
C VAL A 203 24.17 -21.62 -18.11
N GLN A 204 23.36 -20.63 -17.74
CA GLN A 204 22.45 -19.94 -18.66
C GLN A 204 23.21 -18.97 -19.56
N ARG A 205 23.13 -19.17 -20.89
CA ARG A 205 23.73 -18.30 -21.91
C ARG A 205 22.65 -17.63 -22.76
N ILE A 206 22.80 -16.32 -23.00
CA ILE A 206 21.85 -15.53 -23.80
C ILE A 206 22.04 -15.83 -25.29
N ILE A 207 20.94 -16.03 -26.00
CA ILE A 207 20.93 -16.13 -27.46
C ILE A 207 20.75 -14.73 -28.04
N TYR A 208 21.74 -14.24 -28.78
CA TYR A 208 21.64 -12.99 -29.51
C TYR A 208 21.02 -13.24 -30.89
N PRO A 209 20.14 -12.35 -31.38
CA PRO A 209 19.62 -12.46 -32.74
C PRO A 209 20.79 -12.34 -33.72
N ALA A 210 21.02 -13.40 -34.50
CA ALA A 210 21.95 -13.33 -35.62
C ALA A 210 21.32 -12.47 -36.71
N LYS A 211 22.04 -11.46 -37.21
CA LYS A 211 21.61 -10.69 -38.39
C LYS A 211 21.77 -11.57 -39.63
N GLN A 212 20.75 -12.31 -40.03
CA GLN A 212 20.68 -12.87 -41.38
C GLN A 212 20.02 -11.85 -42.32
N LYS A 213 20.68 -11.54 -43.44
CA LYS A 213 20.05 -10.82 -44.56
C LYS A 213 19.12 -11.80 -45.26
N LEU A 214 17.81 -11.67 -45.04
CA LEU A 214 16.79 -12.39 -45.83
C LEU A 214 16.40 -11.56 -47.06
N SER A 215 16.78 -12.02 -48.25
CA SER A 215 16.27 -11.52 -49.53
C SER A 215 14.99 -12.26 -49.92
N SER A 216 13.93 -12.10 -49.12
CA SER A 216 12.54 -12.38 -49.52
C SER A 216 11.63 -12.11 -48.32
N ARG A 217 10.50 -11.45 -48.59
CA ARG A 217 9.56 -11.05 -47.55
C ARG A 217 8.76 -12.28 -47.10
N CYS A 218 8.60 -12.39 -45.78
CA CYS A 218 7.64 -13.23 -45.07
C CYS A 218 8.01 -14.72 -44.87
N VAL A 219 8.95 -14.99 -43.96
CA VAL A 219 8.85 -16.09 -42.96
C VAL A 219 9.59 -15.59 -41.70
N LEU A 220 8.88 -15.34 -40.59
CA LEU A 220 9.51 -15.13 -39.28
C LEU A 220 9.67 -16.51 -38.63
N GLY A 221 10.56 -17.31 -39.22
CA GLY A 221 11.03 -18.58 -38.66
C GLY A 221 12.40 -18.31 -38.09
N LEU A 222 12.52 -18.24 -36.76
CA LEU A 222 13.81 -18.18 -36.09
C LEU A 222 14.31 -19.62 -35.98
N GLU A 223 15.16 -20.04 -36.92
CA GLU A 223 15.77 -21.37 -36.91
C GLU A 223 16.93 -21.37 -35.89
N ILE A 224 16.74 -22.07 -34.77
CA ILE A 224 17.73 -22.17 -33.70
C ILE A 224 18.31 -23.57 -33.74
N THR A 225 19.51 -23.72 -34.30
CA THR A 225 20.28 -24.96 -34.20
C THR A 225 20.99 -25.00 -32.86
N VAL A 226 20.41 -25.67 -31.86
CA VAL A 226 21.09 -25.97 -30.60
C VAL A 226 21.08 -27.48 -30.41
N ASN A 227 22.27 -28.08 -30.42
CA ASN A 227 22.44 -29.50 -30.13
C ASN A 227 22.04 -29.77 -28.67
N ASN A 228 20.92 -30.47 -28.50
CA ASN A 228 20.54 -31.18 -27.27
C ASN A 228 20.49 -30.36 -25.96
N SER A 229 20.16 -29.06 -26.03
CA SER A 229 20.12 -28.19 -24.84
C SER A 229 18.75 -27.53 -24.61
N ILE A 230 18.39 -27.37 -23.34
CA ILE A 230 17.14 -26.74 -22.89
C ILE A 230 17.20 -25.23 -23.14
N ALA A 231 16.14 -24.66 -23.71
CA ALA A 231 16.04 -23.23 -23.99
C ALA A 231 14.92 -22.56 -23.17
N TYR A 232 15.25 -21.41 -22.59
CA TYR A 232 14.37 -20.55 -21.82
C TYR A 232 13.98 -19.33 -22.64
N TYR A 233 12.69 -19.06 -22.66
CA TYR A 233 12.09 -17.91 -23.32
C TYR A 233 11.44 -17.02 -22.28
N PHE A 234 11.75 -15.73 -22.31
CA PHE A 234 10.99 -14.71 -21.62
C PHE A 234 10.02 -14.12 -22.62
N LEU A 235 8.74 -14.43 -22.47
CA LEU A 235 7.70 -13.97 -23.36
C LEU A 235 6.85 -12.91 -22.65
N THR A 236 6.42 -11.89 -23.39
CA THR A 236 5.51 -10.87 -22.87
C THR A 236 4.08 -11.32 -23.17
N LYS A 237 3.31 -11.58 -22.12
CA LYS A 237 1.91 -12.01 -22.26
C LYS A 237 1.03 -10.79 -22.49
N CYS A 238 0.15 -10.83 -23.48
CA CYS A 238 -0.95 -9.86 -23.58
C CYS A 238 -2.12 -10.38 -22.74
N PHE A 239 -2.68 -9.54 -21.86
CA PHE A 239 -3.94 -9.85 -21.20
C PHE A 239 -5.09 -9.54 -22.18
N ASN A 240 -5.68 -10.60 -22.75
CA ASN A 240 -6.99 -10.51 -23.37
C ASN A 240 -8.06 -10.57 -22.28
N TRP A 241 -8.83 -9.49 -22.15
CA TRP A 241 -10.09 -9.45 -21.42
C TRP A 241 -11.23 -9.29 -22.43
#